data_AF-A0A7J9W0W9-F1
#
_entry.id   AF-A0A7J9W0W9-F1
#
_cell.length_a   1.000
_cell.length_b   1.000
_cell.length_c   1.000
_cell.angle_alpha   90.00
_cell.angle_beta   90.00
_cell.angle_gamma   90.00
#
_symmetry.space_group_name_H-M   'P 1'
#
loop_
_entity.id
_entity.type
_entity.pdbx_description
1 polymer ?
#
loop_
_entity_poly.entity_id
_entity_poly.type
_entity_poly.pdbx_seq_one_letter_code
_entity_poly.pdbx_strand_id
1 'polypeptide(L)'
;MPASASSAALGRGKRTPTGRHVPRPVCSYVPALGPWKQEKAWSRSGQGCSTSLSGWLCSNPRRSAGHVEGERPVSLEPPDLVTLKRALGRHLAALREAAEIGQQQLARKTGYSRSSVSHAEAGRQLLSHDFWKKADHLLGADGALLAGFERIRAAKQDHEQRIREAELAVARGTADGFRQASMTTPPLPSPDVAITESQEEWRRVRRYLIQHGTQLAERAVRLYEPEWRLGNTPTLARPSWLPSCPVPIDAVTLEWVAHPPRPVITGQEAEVRPVLPLRTPGQAFPQYTSAIRYLSPPSLFENRPSYRLLDASCGSPGQVTLQFGLATFFDKLDVSEVLSHEFAAAVLGDVLGGASSALPGLPFRALLSAPFDLSVRMASTTIDTLTVRRDTTEGSGTFFLLARDPAHVVVGGGQYGVVPAGEFQPASIAPANMRADLDLWRNIVREYSEELLGQPEHDGSSGQPLDYECWPFYRAMQCARESGQVRAYVLGVVLHALSLNPAIITAVVIDDVVFDDLFRDLVTLNAEGQVITSLDTNQPAVRGLPLTEATVQRLLADEPLGGMGAACLALAWRHREILMHRQG
;
A
#
# COMPACT_ATOMS: atom_id res chain seq x y z
N MET A 1 -61.56 -30.69 10.76
CA MET A 1 -62.14 -31.43 9.62
C MET A 1 -61.02 -31.85 8.68
N PRO A 2 -60.67 -33.14 8.66
CA PRO A 2 -59.73 -33.74 7.70
C PRO A 2 -60.47 -34.59 6.66
N ALA A 3 -59.85 -34.91 5.51
CA ALA A 3 -59.93 -36.25 4.89
C ALA A 3 -59.17 -36.38 3.57
N SER A 4 -58.43 -37.50 3.50
CA SER A 4 -58.25 -38.43 2.37
C SER A 4 -57.20 -38.12 1.29
N ALA A 5 -56.51 -39.09 0.66
CA ALA A 5 -55.96 -40.42 0.98
C ALA A 5 -55.47 -41.05 -0.34
N SER A 6 -54.49 -41.97 -0.24
CA SER A 6 -54.09 -42.98 -1.25
C SER A 6 -53.35 -42.51 -2.51
N SER A 7 -52.36 -43.21 -3.08
CA SER A 7 -52.07 -44.66 -3.06
C SER A 7 -50.58 -44.93 -3.33
N ALA A 8 -50.09 -46.03 -2.74
CA ALA A 8 -48.82 -46.68 -3.03
C ALA A 8 -48.87 -47.49 -4.35
N ALA A 9 -47.69 -47.77 -4.93
CA ALA A 9 -47.40 -49.06 -5.59
C ALA A 9 -45.88 -49.27 -5.73
N LEU A 10 -45.47 -50.49 -5.38
CA LEU A 10 -44.10 -51.00 -5.40
C LEU A 10 -43.62 -51.34 -6.82
N GLY A 11 -42.29 -51.24 -7.03
CA GLY A 11 -41.59 -51.93 -8.11
C GLY A 11 -40.13 -52.20 -7.74
N ARG A 12 -39.85 -53.40 -7.23
CA ARG A 12 -38.48 -53.92 -7.03
C ARG A 12 -37.90 -54.36 -8.38
N GLY A 13 -36.64 -54.00 -8.64
CA GLY A 13 -35.81 -54.56 -9.72
C GLY A 13 -34.32 -54.46 -9.36
N LYS A 14 -33.64 -55.61 -9.29
CA LYS A 14 -32.30 -55.86 -8.73
C LYS A 14 -31.14 -55.53 -9.71
N ARG A 15 -29.99 -55.10 -9.14
CA ARG A 15 -28.55 -55.51 -9.37
C ARG A 15 -28.01 -55.51 -10.83
N THR A 16 -26.78 -55.12 -11.20
CA THR A 16 -25.45 -54.95 -10.58
C THR A 16 -24.49 -54.26 -11.60
N PRO A 17 -23.20 -53.98 -11.32
CA PRO A 17 -22.50 -52.76 -11.73
C PRO A 17 -21.64 -52.91 -12.99
N THR A 18 -21.37 -51.80 -13.65
CA THR A 18 -20.21 -51.68 -14.55
C THR A 18 -19.36 -50.51 -14.10
N GLY A 19 -18.18 -50.84 -13.57
CA GLY A 19 -17.13 -49.88 -13.31
C GLY A 19 -16.60 -49.30 -14.62
N ARG A 20 -16.39 -47.99 -14.64
CA ARG A 20 -15.42 -47.35 -15.53
C ARG A 20 -14.50 -46.50 -14.68
N HIS A 21 -13.31 -47.04 -14.47
CA HIS A 21 -12.12 -46.27 -14.13
C HIS A 21 -11.93 -45.19 -15.19
N VAL A 22 -11.97 -43.93 -14.78
CA VAL A 22 -11.46 -42.81 -15.56
C VAL A 22 -10.03 -42.56 -15.08
N PRO A 23 -9.01 -42.64 -15.95
CA PRO A 23 -7.63 -42.42 -15.53
C PRO A 23 -7.35 -40.92 -15.34
N ARG A 24 -6.73 -40.60 -14.21
CA ARG A 24 -6.07 -39.31 -13.96
C ARG A 24 -4.91 -39.11 -14.95
N PRO A 25 -4.75 -37.94 -15.59
CA PRO A 25 -3.52 -37.66 -16.32
C PRO A 25 -2.40 -37.37 -15.34
N VAL A 26 -1.43 -38.28 -15.28
CA VAL A 26 -0.11 -38.06 -14.67
C VAL A 26 0.69 -37.23 -15.66
N CYS A 27 0.96 -35.95 -15.34
CA CYS A 27 1.86 -35.12 -16.14
C CYS A 27 3.29 -35.30 -15.62
N SER A 28 3.98 -36.31 -16.12
CA SER A 28 5.42 -36.46 -15.99
C SER A 28 6.09 -35.72 -17.17
N TYR A 29 6.93 -34.72 -16.88
CA TYR A 29 7.81 -34.15 -17.90
C TYR A 29 9.26 -34.11 -17.40
N VAL A 30 10.10 -34.85 -18.12
CA VAL A 30 11.56 -34.87 -18.04
C VAL A 30 12.10 -33.94 -19.14
N PRO A 31 13.13 -33.11 -18.90
CA PRO A 31 13.54 -32.05 -19.82
C PRO A 31 14.38 -32.61 -20.98
N ALA A 32 14.04 -32.21 -22.21
CA ALA A 32 14.90 -32.37 -23.38
C ALA A 32 15.64 -31.06 -23.65
N LEU A 33 16.97 -31.13 -23.55
CA LEU A 33 17.94 -30.12 -23.98
C LEU A 33 18.11 -30.17 -25.51
N GLY A 34 18.12 -29.01 -26.18
CA GLY A 34 18.72 -28.89 -27.52
C GLY A 34 18.29 -27.63 -28.31
N PRO A 35 19.19 -27.00 -29.09
CA PRO A 35 19.21 -25.54 -29.26
C PRO A 35 18.86 -25.06 -30.68
N TRP A 36 18.26 -23.87 -30.79
CA TRP A 36 18.23 -23.13 -32.07
C TRP A 36 18.44 -21.63 -31.86
N LYS A 37 19.63 -21.17 -32.29
CA LYS A 37 19.91 -19.79 -32.70
C LYS A 37 19.42 -19.62 -34.15
N GLN A 38 18.81 -18.48 -34.48
CA GLN A 38 19.23 -17.69 -35.65
C GLN A 38 18.66 -16.27 -35.62
N GLU A 39 19.56 -15.33 -35.91
CA GLU A 39 19.36 -13.91 -36.17
C GLU A 39 18.58 -13.67 -37.47
N LYS A 40 17.90 -12.52 -37.59
CA LYS A 40 18.14 -11.57 -38.70
C LYS A 40 17.42 -10.23 -38.52
N ALA A 41 18.17 -9.20 -38.87
CA ALA A 41 17.87 -7.78 -38.93
C ALA A 41 17.07 -7.38 -40.18
N TRP A 42 16.25 -6.33 -40.08
CA TRP A 42 15.77 -5.46 -41.18
C TRP A 42 15.75 -4.02 -40.62
N SER A 43 16.72 -3.16 -40.95
CA SER A 43 16.92 -2.33 -42.15
C SER A 43 15.96 -1.12 -42.26
N ARG A 44 16.57 0.07 -42.20
CA ARG A 44 16.00 1.38 -42.50
C ARG A 44 15.84 1.55 -44.01
N SER A 45 14.75 2.19 -44.44
CA SER A 45 14.75 3.05 -45.63
C SER A 45 13.68 4.13 -45.46
N GLY A 46 14.07 5.37 -45.74
CA GLY A 46 13.20 6.52 -45.79
C GLY A 46 13.04 7.02 -47.22
N GLN A 47 11.93 7.71 -47.46
CA GLN A 47 11.57 8.64 -48.55
C GLN A 47 10.22 9.20 -48.07
N GLY A 48 9.95 10.49 -47.84
CA GLY A 48 10.43 11.69 -48.50
C GLY A 48 9.29 12.23 -49.37
N CYS A 49 8.51 13.20 -48.88
CA CYS A 49 7.78 14.11 -49.77
C CYS A 49 7.50 15.46 -49.08
N SER A 50 7.90 16.51 -49.77
CA SER A 50 7.95 17.92 -49.40
C SER A 50 6.76 18.69 -49.95
N THR A 51 6.29 19.73 -49.24
CA THR A 51 5.82 20.96 -49.88
C THR A 51 5.95 22.18 -48.95
N SER A 52 6.57 23.22 -49.50
CA SER A 52 6.91 24.57 -49.03
C SER A 52 5.68 25.47 -48.77
N LEU A 53 5.59 26.20 -47.65
CA LEU A 53 6.05 27.59 -47.38
C LEU A 53 5.35 28.74 -48.13
N SER A 54 4.68 29.61 -47.35
CA SER A 54 4.68 31.09 -47.40
C SER A 54 3.57 31.60 -46.46
N GLY A 55 3.74 32.54 -45.53
CA GLY A 55 4.83 33.44 -45.17
C GLY A 55 4.23 34.81 -44.87
N TRP A 56 4.28 35.30 -43.63
CA TRP A 56 4.28 36.74 -43.31
C TRP A 56 5.11 36.99 -42.05
N LEU A 57 6.21 37.71 -42.27
CA LEU A 57 7.13 38.27 -41.28
C LEU A 57 6.61 39.63 -40.82
N CYS A 58 6.81 39.96 -39.54
CA CYS A 58 7.29 41.30 -39.17
C CYS A 58 8.01 41.31 -37.80
N SER A 59 9.35 41.41 -37.89
CA SER A 59 10.27 42.24 -37.08
C SER A 59 10.51 41.99 -35.57
N ASN A 60 11.69 41.39 -35.32
CA ASN A 60 12.61 41.40 -34.15
C ASN A 60 13.02 42.85 -33.72
N PRO A 61 13.92 43.15 -32.73
CA PRO A 61 14.62 42.34 -31.71
C PRO A 61 14.88 43.01 -30.32
N ARG A 62 15.32 42.22 -29.32
CA ARG A 62 16.45 42.46 -28.37
C ARG A 62 16.42 41.34 -27.30
N ARG A 63 17.32 40.33 -27.40
CA ARG A 63 18.58 40.18 -26.61
C ARG A 63 18.34 40.33 -25.10
N SER A 64 18.75 39.45 -24.19
CA SER A 64 19.59 38.25 -24.22
C SER A 64 19.76 37.82 -22.76
N ALA A 65 19.32 36.63 -22.38
CA ALA A 65 19.81 35.92 -21.20
C ALA A 65 19.45 34.44 -21.40
N GLY A 66 20.47 33.60 -21.53
CA GLY A 66 20.31 32.18 -21.79
C GLY A 66 19.45 31.51 -20.72
N HIS A 67 18.39 30.84 -21.16
CA HIS A 67 17.83 29.73 -20.40
C HIS A 67 18.90 28.65 -20.31
N VAL A 68 19.55 28.58 -19.15
CA VAL A 68 20.14 27.33 -18.69
C VAL A 68 18.95 26.51 -18.20
N GLU A 69 18.58 25.49 -18.98
CA GLU A 69 17.78 24.37 -18.48
C GLU A 69 18.51 23.80 -17.27
N GLY A 70 18.04 24.19 -16.08
CA GLY A 70 18.40 23.60 -14.81
C GLY A 70 17.69 22.26 -14.64
N GLU A 71 17.98 21.33 -15.54
CA GLU A 71 17.78 19.92 -15.26
C GLU A 71 18.65 19.54 -14.05
N ARG A 72 17.98 19.05 -12.98
CA ARG A 72 18.38 17.97 -12.02
C ARG A 72 18.54 18.35 -10.53
N PRO A 73 18.40 17.37 -9.60
CA PRO A 73 18.18 15.94 -9.83
C PRO A 73 16.90 15.34 -9.20
N VAL A 74 16.45 14.27 -9.85
CA VAL A 74 15.79 13.10 -9.24
C VAL A 74 16.46 12.79 -7.89
N SER A 75 15.69 12.40 -6.87
CA SER A 75 16.25 11.95 -5.58
C SER A 75 17.27 10.83 -5.82
N LEU A 76 18.55 11.20 -5.86
CA LEU A 76 19.67 10.31 -6.10
C LEU A 76 20.25 10.02 -4.73
N GLU A 77 20.30 8.73 -4.35
CA GLU A 77 21.18 8.30 -3.27
C GLU A 77 22.54 9.01 -3.37
N PRO A 78 23.15 9.40 -2.24
CA PRO A 78 24.45 10.07 -2.22
C PRO A 78 25.41 9.43 -3.22
N PRO A 79 26.08 10.20 -4.10
CA PRO A 79 26.96 9.65 -5.13
C PRO A 79 28.00 8.67 -4.57
N ASP A 80 28.45 8.88 -3.33
CA ASP A 80 29.36 8.01 -2.60
C ASP A 80 28.73 6.65 -2.24
N LEU A 81 27.47 6.62 -1.80
CA LEU A 81 26.75 5.37 -1.52
C LEU A 81 26.49 4.56 -2.79
N VAL A 82 26.12 5.22 -3.88
CA VAL A 82 25.97 4.56 -5.20
C VAL A 82 27.30 3.97 -5.65
N THR A 83 28.41 4.69 -5.44
CA THR A 83 29.75 4.23 -5.78
C THR A 83 30.16 3.02 -4.94
N LEU A 84 29.92 3.05 -3.63
CA LEU A 84 30.21 1.93 -2.72
C LEU A 84 29.38 0.68 -3.06
N LYS A 85 28.08 0.83 -3.33
CA LYS A 85 27.20 -0.29 -3.73
C LYS A 85 27.66 -0.92 -5.04
N ARG A 86 28.01 -0.11 -6.05
CA ARG A 86 28.54 -0.62 -7.32
C ARG A 86 29.89 -1.30 -7.16
N ALA A 87 30.76 -0.79 -6.29
CA ALA A 87 32.05 -1.42 -6.00
C ALA A 87 31.87 -2.78 -5.31
N LEU A 88 30.98 -2.86 -4.32
CA LEU A 88 30.65 -4.12 -3.64
C LEU A 88 30.01 -5.13 -4.60
N GLY A 89 29.08 -4.70 -5.44
CA GLY A 89 28.45 -5.55 -6.46
C GLY A 89 29.46 -6.13 -7.46
N ARG A 90 30.40 -5.32 -7.95
CA ARG A 90 31.50 -5.82 -8.80
C ARG A 90 32.41 -6.80 -8.08
N HIS A 91 32.69 -6.57 -6.79
CA HIS A 91 33.51 -7.49 -5.99
C HIS A 91 32.82 -8.85 -5.82
N LEU A 92 31.51 -8.84 -5.54
CA LEU A 92 30.69 -10.05 -5.48
C LEU A 92 30.74 -10.82 -6.81
N ALA A 93 30.57 -10.14 -7.95
CA ALA A 93 30.62 -10.76 -9.26
C ALA A 93 31.99 -11.39 -9.56
N ALA A 94 33.08 -10.68 -9.25
CA ALA A 94 34.44 -11.17 -9.49
C ALA A 94 34.77 -12.42 -8.65
N LEU A 95 34.40 -12.43 -7.36
CA LEU A 95 34.60 -13.59 -6.49
C LEU A 95 33.73 -14.77 -6.91
N ARG A 96 32.50 -14.49 -7.35
CA ARG A 96 31.59 -15.50 -7.90
C ARG A 96 32.20 -16.17 -9.14
N GLU A 97 32.79 -15.38 -10.04
CA GLU A 97 33.45 -15.89 -11.25
C GLU A 97 34.73 -16.66 -10.94
N ALA A 98 35.55 -16.19 -9.99
CA ALA A 98 36.74 -16.89 -9.53
C ALA A 98 36.44 -18.23 -8.84
N ALA A 99 35.28 -18.34 -8.19
CA ALA A 99 34.78 -19.58 -7.60
C ALA A 99 34.05 -20.50 -8.62
N GLU A 100 34.02 -20.13 -9.90
CA GLU A 100 33.37 -20.86 -10.99
C GLU A 100 31.88 -21.18 -10.75
N ILE A 101 31.17 -20.35 -9.97
CA ILE A 101 29.73 -20.52 -9.73
C ILE A 101 28.88 -19.53 -10.52
N GLY A 102 27.76 -19.99 -11.07
CA GLY A 102 26.81 -19.10 -11.76
C GLY A 102 25.94 -18.29 -10.78
N GLN A 103 25.36 -17.17 -11.22
CA GLN A 103 24.41 -16.36 -10.43
C GLN A 103 23.26 -17.22 -9.87
N GLN A 104 22.74 -18.16 -10.67
CA GLN A 104 21.68 -19.10 -10.28
C GLN A 104 22.12 -20.06 -9.16
N GLN A 105 23.39 -20.43 -9.12
CA GLN A 105 23.95 -21.37 -8.14
C GLN A 105 24.27 -20.66 -6.83
N LEU A 106 24.80 -19.43 -6.89
CA LEU A 106 24.96 -18.57 -5.72
C LEU A 106 23.59 -18.24 -5.09
N ALA A 107 22.60 -17.90 -5.93
CA ALA A 107 21.21 -17.68 -5.53
C ALA A 107 20.65 -18.88 -4.73
N ARG A 108 20.75 -20.10 -5.28
CA ARG A 108 20.32 -21.34 -4.58
C ARG A 108 21.05 -21.58 -3.26
N LYS A 109 22.37 -21.36 -3.22
CA LYS A 109 23.18 -21.60 -2.01
C LYS A 109 22.97 -20.54 -0.92
N THR A 110 22.51 -19.35 -1.29
CA THR A 110 22.25 -18.26 -0.34
C THR A 110 20.77 -18.14 0.05
N GLY A 111 19.86 -18.78 -0.69
CA GLY A 111 18.41 -18.69 -0.47
C GLY A 111 17.75 -17.50 -1.16
N TYR A 112 18.36 -16.96 -2.23
CA TYR A 112 17.88 -15.79 -2.97
C TYR A 112 17.55 -16.16 -4.42
N SER A 113 16.88 -15.26 -5.14
CA SER A 113 16.64 -15.41 -6.58
C SER A 113 17.89 -15.04 -7.40
N ARG A 114 18.02 -15.58 -8.62
CA ARG A 114 19.07 -15.18 -9.56
C ARG A 114 19.02 -13.68 -9.85
N SER A 115 17.82 -13.11 -10.00
CA SER A 115 17.64 -11.69 -10.27
C SER A 115 18.11 -10.82 -9.11
N SER A 116 17.86 -11.24 -7.86
CA SER A 116 18.37 -10.57 -6.66
C SER A 116 19.91 -10.56 -6.64
N VAL A 117 20.54 -11.68 -6.96
CA VAL A 117 22.01 -11.76 -7.11
C VAL A 117 22.49 -10.85 -8.23
N SER A 118 21.80 -10.82 -9.38
CA SER A 118 22.16 -9.93 -10.49
C SER A 118 22.00 -8.44 -10.15
N HIS A 119 20.99 -8.05 -9.36
CA HIS A 119 20.80 -6.68 -8.90
C HIS A 119 21.81 -6.28 -7.82
N ALA A 120 22.19 -7.21 -6.95
CA ALA A 120 23.28 -7.03 -6.01
C ALA A 120 24.62 -6.82 -6.73
N GLU A 121 24.93 -7.63 -7.75
CA GLU A 121 26.14 -7.48 -8.58
C GLU A 121 26.17 -6.16 -9.36
N ALA A 122 25.00 -5.69 -9.82
CA ALA A 122 24.87 -4.40 -10.48
C ALA A 122 24.94 -3.21 -9.50
N GLY A 123 25.00 -3.44 -8.18
CA GLY A 123 24.94 -2.42 -7.15
C GLY A 123 23.61 -1.66 -7.11
N ARG A 124 22.54 -2.25 -7.66
CA ARG A 124 21.18 -1.68 -7.70
C ARG A 124 20.36 -2.05 -6.48
N GLN A 125 20.70 -3.16 -5.81
CA GLN A 125 20.03 -3.65 -4.62
C GLN A 125 21.07 -4.02 -3.57
N LEU A 126 20.87 -3.58 -2.33
CA LEU A 126 21.67 -4.03 -1.19
C LEU A 126 20.87 -5.13 -0.49
N LEU A 127 21.31 -6.38 -0.62
CA LEU A 127 20.68 -7.53 0.06
C LEU A 127 21.02 -7.55 1.56
N SER A 128 20.35 -8.42 2.31
CA SER A 128 20.46 -8.48 3.78
C SER A 128 21.88 -8.84 4.26
N HIS A 129 22.16 -8.55 5.53
CA HIS A 129 23.40 -8.98 6.19
C HIS A 129 23.63 -10.50 6.06
N ASP A 130 22.57 -11.30 6.16
CA ASP A 130 22.66 -12.77 6.05
C ASP A 130 23.10 -13.21 4.64
N PHE A 131 22.63 -12.54 3.59
CA PHE A 131 23.13 -12.75 2.23
C PHE A 131 24.64 -12.51 2.15
N TRP A 132 25.11 -11.34 2.61
CA TRP A 132 26.52 -10.96 2.50
C TRP A 132 27.42 -11.87 3.34
N LYS A 133 26.99 -12.27 4.53
CA LYS A 133 27.70 -13.25 5.37
C LYS A 133 27.81 -14.62 4.69
N LYS A 134 26.72 -15.13 4.11
CA LYS A 134 26.71 -16.41 3.39
C LYS A 134 27.54 -16.34 2.11
N ALA A 135 27.42 -15.27 1.34
CA ALA A 135 28.20 -15.07 0.12
C ALA A 135 29.70 -14.98 0.42
N ASP A 136 30.09 -14.28 1.49
CA ASP A 136 31.47 -14.18 1.96
C ASP A 136 32.09 -15.56 2.26
N HIS A 137 31.37 -16.37 3.04
CA HIS A 137 31.81 -17.75 3.34
C HIS A 137 31.80 -18.66 2.11
N LEU A 138 30.78 -18.57 1.25
CA LEU A 138 30.65 -19.44 0.07
C LEU A 138 31.69 -19.14 -1.01
N LEU A 139 32.14 -17.89 -1.09
CA LEU A 139 33.09 -17.42 -2.10
C LEU A 139 34.53 -17.33 -1.59
N GLY A 140 34.78 -17.69 -0.31
CA GLY A 140 36.12 -17.59 0.29
C GLY A 140 36.64 -16.15 0.33
N ALA A 141 35.78 -15.19 0.66
CA ALA A 141 36.11 -13.77 0.61
C ALA A 141 36.83 -13.25 1.86
N ASP A 142 37.09 -14.11 2.85
CA ASP A 142 37.80 -13.80 4.12
C ASP A 142 37.27 -12.53 4.84
N GLY A 143 35.96 -12.34 4.84
CA GLY A 143 35.28 -11.20 5.47
C GLY A 143 35.21 -9.94 4.60
N ALA A 144 35.80 -9.93 3.40
CA ALA A 144 35.89 -8.73 2.57
C ALA A 144 34.53 -8.28 1.99
N LEU A 145 33.60 -9.19 1.72
CA LEU A 145 32.25 -8.86 1.24
C LEU A 145 31.40 -8.34 2.40
N LEU A 146 31.50 -8.98 3.57
CA LEU A 146 30.79 -8.52 4.76
C LEU A 146 31.29 -7.15 5.24
N ALA A 147 32.61 -6.93 5.23
CA ALA A 147 33.20 -5.63 5.52
C ALA A 147 32.83 -4.56 4.48
N GLY A 148 32.61 -4.94 3.23
CA GLY A 148 32.06 -4.06 2.20
C GLY A 148 30.62 -3.64 2.49
N PHE A 149 29.78 -4.59 2.92
CA PHE A 149 28.40 -4.33 3.33
C PHE A 149 28.33 -3.40 4.55
N GLU A 150 29.11 -3.67 5.60
CA GLU A 150 29.11 -2.85 6.80
C GLU A 150 29.61 -1.42 6.54
N ARG A 151 30.56 -1.23 5.61
CA ARG A 151 30.97 0.11 5.16
C ARG A 151 29.84 0.90 4.50
N ILE A 152 28.99 0.24 3.69
CA ILE A 152 27.82 0.88 3.08
C ILE A 152 26.79 1.23 4.16
N ARG A 153 26.57 0.33 5.12
CA ARG A 153 25.64 0.56 6.24
C ARG A 153 26.09 1.73 7.12
N ALA A 154 27.37 1.76 7.50
CA ALA A 154 27.96 2.85 8.26
C ALA A 154 27.88 4.17 7.50
N ALA A 155 28.23 4.19 6.21
CA ALA A 155 28.14 5.39 5.39
C ALA A 155 26.68 5.91 5.24
N LYS A 156 25.69 5.01 5.19
CA LYS A 156 24.27 5.38 5.20
C LYS A 156 23.87 6.00 6.54
N GLN A 157 24.24 5.37 7.66
CA GLN A 157 23.98 5.87 9.01
C GLN A 157 24.66 7.21 9.28
N ASP A 158 25.92 7.37 8.87
CA ASP A 158 26.68 8.62 9.01
C ASP A 158 26.07 9.75 8.17
N HIS A 159 25.53 9.43 7.00
CA HIS A 159 24.83 10.40 6.16
C HIS A 159 23.53 10.86 6.82
N GLU A 160 22.72 9.91 7.31
CA GLU A 160 21.49 10.19 8.06
C GLU A 160 21.77 10.95 9.37
N GLN A 161 22.88 10.66 10.04
CA GLN A 161 23.30 11.35 11.26
C GLN A 161 23.77 12.78 10.94
N ARG A 162 24.56 12.97 9.88
CA ARG A 162 24.98 14.32 9.43
C ARG A 162 23.79 15.20 9.04
N ILE A 163 22.78 14.63 8.39
CA ILE A 163 21.53 15.34 8.10
C ILE A 163 20.84 15.74 9.41
N ARG A 164 20.66 14.81 10.35
CA ARG A 164 20.06 15.09 11.67
C ARG A 164 20.84 16.11 12.49
N GLU A 165 22.17 16.04 12.50
CA GLU A 165 23.03 16.99 13.20
C GLU A 165 22.99 18.38 12.56
N ALA A 166 22.96 18.47 11.23
CA ALA A 166 22.75 19.73 10.52
C ALA A 166 21.37 20.33 10.83
N GLU A 167 20.31 19.51 10.86
CA GLU A 167 18.96 19.93 11.25
C GLU A 167 18.89 20.41 12.71
N LEU A 168 19.54 19.70 13.64
CA LEU A 168 19.62 20.09 15.05
C LEU A 168 20.46 21.35 15.25
N ALA A 169 21.52 21.55 14.46
CA ALA A 169 22.34 22.77 14.49
C ALA A 169 21.55 23.99 13.97
N VAL A 170 20.77 23.81 12.90
CA VAL A 170 19.84 24.82 12.41
C VAL A 170 18.78 25.14 13.47
N ALA A 171 18.14 24.13 14.06
CA ALA A 171 17.13 24.32 15.11
C ALA A 171 17.69 25.01 16.37
N ARG A 172 18.93 24.72 16.77
CA ARG A 172 19.62 25.41 17.87
C ARG A 172 19.94 26.87 17.54
N GLY A 173 20.44 27.13 16.32
CA GLY A 173 20.68 28.50 15.84
C GLY A 173 19.40 29.34 15.80
N THR A 174 18.28 28.74 15.40
CA THR A 174 16.95 29.36 15.41
C THR A 174 16.49 29.64 16.85
N ALA A 175 16.64 28.68 17.78
CA ALA A 175 16.25 28.84 19.18
C ALA A 175 17.07 29.90 19.95
N ASP A 176 18.37 30.00 19.67
CA ASP A 176 19.23 31.05 20.25
C ASP A 176 18.90 32.44 19.66
N GLY A 177 18.48 32.50 18.38
CA GLY A 177 17.94 33.71 17.75
C GLY A 177 16.62 34.19 18.39
N PHE A 178 15.73 33.27 18.76
CA PHE A 178 14.46 33.60 19.44
C PHE A 178 14.66 34.10 20.88
N ARG A 179 15.71 33.68 21.60
CA ARG A 179 16.01 34.20 22.96
C ARG A 179 16.50 35.64 22.98
N GLN A 180 17.16 36.12 21.92
CA GLN A 180 17.63 37.51 21.83
C GLN A 180 16.56 38.49 21.34
N ALA A 181 15.46 38.02 20.74
CA ALA A 181 14.45 38.87 20.11
C ALA A 181 13.25 39.26 21.02
N SER A 182 13.24 38.88 22.30
CA SER A 182 12.13 39.23 23.22
C SER A 182 12.42 40.49 24.02
N MET A 183 12.33 41.66 23.38
CA MET A 183 11.96 42.96 23.98
C MET A 183 11.76 44.00 22.86
N THR A 184 10.61 43.94 22.15
CA THR A 184 9.83 45.04 21.54
C THR A 184 8.86 44.44 20.51
N THR A 185 7.67 45.02 20.40
CA THR A 185 6.62 44.58 19.46
C THR A 185 7.14 44.62 18.02
N PRO A 186 7.17 43.50 17.27
CA PRO A 186 7.85 43.49 15.98
C PRO A 186 6.97 44.06 14.86
N PRO A 187 7.59 44.69 13.85
CA PRO A 187 6.93 44.96 12.56
C PRO A 187 6.56 43.65 11.86
N LEU A 188 5.63 43.71 10.89
CA LEU A 188 5.27 42.58 10.04
C LEU A 188 6.54 41.89 9.52
N PRO A 189 6.64 40.54 9.62
CA PRO A 189 7.82 39.81 9.18
C PRO A 189 8.10 40.12 7.71
N SER A 190 9.39 40.15 7.34
CA SER A 190 9.75 40.27 5.93
C SER A 190 9.11 39.12 5.15
N PRO A 191 8.80 39.31 3.85
CA PRO A 191 8.13 38.29 3.05
C PRO A 191 8.79 36.90 3.11
N ASP A 192 10.12 36.85 3.25
CA ASP A 192 10.89 35.59 3.36
C ASP A 192 10.74 34.91 4.73
N VAL A 193 10.61 35.70 5.81
CA VAL A 193 10.37 35.17 7.16
C VAL A 193 8.95 34.60 7.25
N ALA A 194 7.94 35.30 6.72
CA ALA A 194 6.56 34.82 6.72
C ALA A 194 6.38 33.50 5.96
N ILE A 195 7.10 33.32 4.84
CA ILE A 195 7.11 32.04 4.10
C ILE A 195 7.74 30.94 4.93
N THR A 196 8.90 31.21 5.53
CA THR A 196 9.64 30.23 6.34
C THR A 196 8.81 29.77 7.53
N GLU A 197 8.24 30.69 8.29
CA GLU A 197 7.36 30.40 9.44
C GLU A 197 6.14 29.57 9.02
N SER A 198 5.48 29.95 7.92
CA SER A 198 4.32 29.20 7.40
C SER A 198 4.68 27.75 7.00
N GLN A 199 5.83 27.56 6.35
CA GLN A 199 6.30 26.22 5.95
C GLN A 199 6.76 25.37 7.13
N GLU A 200 7.42 25.97 8.12
CA GLU A 200 7.83 25.29 9.36
C GLU A 200 6.63 24.85 10.18
N GLU A 201 5.62 25.70 10.31
CA GLU A 201 4.36 25.38 10.98
C GLU A 201 3.66 24.21 10.31
N TRP A 202 3.55 24.24 8.97
CA TRP A 202 2.97 23.12 8.22
C TRP A 202 3.75 21.81 8.42
N ARG A 203 5.09 21.85 8.42
CA ARG A 203 5.92 20.67 8.72
C ARG A 203 5.72 20.18 10.16
N ARG A 204 5.49 21.08 11.11
CA ARG A 204 5.21 20.75 12.51
C ARG A 204 3.88 19.99 12.63
N VAL A 205 2.80 20.53 12.06
CA VAL A 205 1.49 19.85 12.05
C VAL A 205 1.58 18.51 11.32
N ARG A 206 2.27 18.45 10.17
CA ARG A 206 2.42 17.20 9.41
C ARG A 206 3.18 16.12 10.18
N ARG A 207 4.26 16.49 10.90
CA ARG A 207 4.97 15.54 11.79
C ARG A 207 4.08 15.05 12.91
N TYR A 208 3.29 15.95 13.53
CA TYR A 208 2.32 15.59 14.55
C TYR A 208 1.26 14.62 14.01
N LEU A 209 0.72 14.86 12.82
CA LEU A 209 -0.23 13.96 12.15
C LEU A 209 0.37 12.56 11.93
N ILE A 210 1.60 12.47 11.40
CA ILE A 210 2.26 11.16 11.18
C ILE A 210 2.45 10.42 12.51
N GLN A 211 2.90 11.11 13.56
CA GLN A 211 3.23 10.51 14.85
C GLN A 211 1.98 10.12 15.67
N HIS A 212 0.87 10.83 15.50
CA HIS A 212 -0.33 10.68 16.33
C HIS A 212 -1.58 10.22 15.56
N GLY A 213 -1.41 9.64 14.37
CA GLY A 213 -2.51 9.29 13.47
C GLY A 213 -3.62 8.44 14.13
N THR A 214 -3.26 7.41 14.91
CA THR A 214 -4.25 6.56 15.61
C THR A 214 -5.05 7.36 16.63
N GLN A 215 -4.38 8.10 17.51
CA GLN A 215 -5.08 8.88 18.55
C GLN A 215 -5.95 9.98 17.91
N LEU A 216 -5.50 10.57 16.81
CA LEU A 216 -6.30 11.53 16.05
C LEU A 216 -7.54 10.88 15.44
N ALA A 217 -7.45 9.66 14.91
CA ALA A 217 -8.59 8.91 14.39
C ALA A 217 -9.61 8.53 15.48
N GLU A 218 -9.15 8.08 16.65
CA GLU A 218 -9.98 7.82 17.82
C GLU A 218 -10.70 9.07 18.33
N ARG A 219 -10.09 10.25 18.18
CA ARG A 219 -10.73 11.53 18.46
C ARG A 219 -11.73 11.90 17.37
N ALA A 220 -11.35 11.74 16.11
CA ALA A 220 -12.14 12.14 14.96
C ALA A 220 -13.45 11.33 14.83
N VAL A 221 -13.47 10.06 15.24
CA VAL A 221 -14.69 9.24 15.22
C VAL A 221 -15.81 9.82 16.10
N ARG A 222 -15.46 10.59 17.13
CA ARG A 222 -16.43 11.22 18.04
C ARG A 222 -17.15 12.42 17.42
N LEU A 223 -16.71 12.89 16.25
CA LEU A 223 -17.40 13.91 15.46
C LEU A 223 -18.69 13.39 14.81
N TYR A 224 -18.85 12.07 14.71
CA TYR A 224 -19.93 11.43 13.97
C TYR A 224 -20.91 10.72 14.90
N GLU A 225 -22.14 10.54 14.42
CA GLU A 225 -23.21 9.89 15.15
C GLU A 225 -22.81 8.47 15.62
N PRO A 226 -23.16 8.05 16.85
CA PRO A 226 -22.81 6.72 17.37
C PRO A 226 -23.25 5.55 16.47
N GLU A 227 -24.39 5.70 15.78
CA GLU A 227 -24.95 4.72 14.84
C GLU A 227 -24.07 4.48 13.60
N TRP A 228 -23.20 5.42 13.24
CA TRP A 228 -22.29 5.29 12.11
C TRP A 228 -20.95 4.67 12.51
N ARG A 229 -20.67 4.52 13.81
CA ARG A 229 -19.38 4.03 14.31
C ARG A 229 -19.33 2.51 14.25
N LEU A 230 -18.25 1.96 13.70
CA LEU A 230 -18.07 0.51 13.66
C LEU A 230 -17.49 0.01 15.00
N GLY A 231 -18.39 -0.28 15.94
CA GLY A 231 -18.00 -0.72 17.29
C GLY A 231 -17.07 0.30 17.97
N ASN A 232 -15.97 -0.19 18.56
CA ASN A 232 -14.95 0.66 19.20
C ASN A 232 -13.81 1.05 18.25
N THR A 233 -13.92 0.77 16.96
CA THR A 233 -12.87 1.11 15.98
C THR A 233 -12.94 2.59 15.59
N PRO A 234 -11.82 3.22 15.18
CA PRO A 234 -11.83 4.60 14.70
C PRO A 234 -12.29 4.69 13.22
N THR A 235 -13.36 3.95 12.88
CA THR A 235 -13.93 3.89 11.53
C THR A 235 -15.44 4.05 11.55
N LEU A 236 -15.98 4.44 10.40
CA LEU A 236 -17.41 4.66 10.17
C LEU A 236 -17.93 3.69 9.13
N ALA A 237 -19.17 3.22 9.29
CA ALA A 237 -19.84 2.41 8.29
C ALA A 237 -21.35 2.67 8.35
N ARG A 238 -21.97 2.95 7.19
CA ARG A 238 -23.43 2.97 7.10
C ARG A 238 -23.96 1.53 7.08
N PRO A 239 -25.14 1.23 7.66
CA PRO A 239 -25.67 -0.15 7.68
C PRO A 239 -25.75 -0.81 6.30
N SER A 240 -26.09 -0.04 5.25
CA SER A 240 -26.16 -0.55 3.87
C SER A 240 -24.79 -0.79 3.21
N TRP A 241 -23.68 -0.54 3.90
CA TRP A 241 -22.31 -0.91 3.47
C TRP A 241 -21.78 -2.15 4.19
N LEU A 242 -22.54 -2.68 5.16
CA LEU A 242 -22.17 -3.86 5.94
C LEU A 242 -23.13 -5.01 5.59
N PRO A 243 -22.68 -6.03 4.87
CA PRO A 243 -23.51 -7.20 4.63
C PRO A 243 -23.79 -7.94 5.95
N SER A 244 -24.95 -8.59 6.05
CA SER A 244 -25.35 -9.34 7.26
C SER A 244 -24.46 -10.58 7.53
N CYS A 245 -23.79 -11.07 6.49
CA CYS A 245 -22.83 -12.17 6.53
C CYS A 245 -21.69 -11.90 5.53
N PRO A 246 -20.51 -12.54 5.70
CA PRO A 246 -19.43 -12.43 4.73
C PRO A 246 -19.89 -12.85 3.33
N VAL A 247 -19.55 -12.04 2.32
CA VAL A 247 -19.90 -12.31 0.92
C VAL A 247 -18.68 -12.88 0.21
N PRO A 248 -18.76 -14.10 -0.38
CA PRO A 248 -17.66 -14.63 -1.18
C PRO A 248 -17.24 -13.64 -2.26
N ILE A 249 -15.93 -13.49 -2.50
CA ILE A 249 -15.43 -12.43 -3.38
C ILE A 249 -16.00 -12.49 -4.81
N ASP A 250 -16.34 -13.67 -5.33
CA ASP A 250 -16.95 -13.85 -6.65
C ASP A 250 -18.43 -13.44 -6.71
N ALA A 251 -19.09 -13.33 -5.55
CA ALA A 251 -20.48 -12.88 -5.46
C ALA A 251 -20.60 -11.34 -5.38
N VAL A 252 -19.45 -10.64 -5.34
CA VAL A 252 -19.40 -9.18 -5.34
C VAL A 252 -19.51 -8.66 -6.77
N THR A 253 -20.47 -7.79 -7.02
CA THR A 253 -20.63 -7.14 -8.32
C THR A 253 -19.84 -5.83 -8.36
N LEU A 254 -18.90 -5.71 -9.29
CA LEU A 254 -18.13 -4.49 -9.53
C LEU A 254 -18.68 -3.81 -10.80
N GLU A 255 -19.21 -2.60 -10.66
CA GLU A 255 -19.79 -1.83 -11.75
C GLU A 255 -18.85 -0.71 -12.18
N TRP A 256 -18.56 -0.65 -13.49
CA TRP A 256 -17.73 0.41 -14.06
C TRP A 256 -18.58 1.57 -14.59
N VAL A 257 -18.33 2.77 -14.07
CA VAL A 257 -18.95 4.02 -14.53
C VAL A 257 -17.94 4.77 -15.39
N ALA A 258 -18.12 4.73 -16.71
CA ALA A 258 -17.19 5.32 -17.68
C ALA A 258 -17.05 6.85 -17.56
N HIS A 259 -18.13 7.52 -17.15
CA HIS A 259 -18.17 8.97 -16.95
C HIS A 259 -18.70 9.27 -15.54
N PRO A 260 -17.85 9.11 -14.51
CA PRO A 260 -18.27 9.36 -13.14
C PRO A 260 -18.64 10.83 -12.94
N PRO A 261 -19.54 11.16 -12.00
CA PRO A 261 -19.85 12.53 -11.67
C PRO A 261 -18.57 13.28 -11.26
N ARG A 262 -18.45 14.53 -11.73
CA ARG A 262 -17.32 15.37 -11.33
C ARG A 262 -17.42 15.64 -9.82
N PRO A 263 -16.33 15.49 -9.07
CA PRO A 263 -16.34 15.85 -7.66
C PRO A 263 -16.60 17.35 -7.53
N VAL A 264 -17.40 17.71 -6.53
CA VAL A 264 -17.64 19.10 -6.13
C VAL A 264 -16.57 19.57 -5.17
N ILE A 265 -16.06 18.66 -4.34
CA ILE A 265 -15.03 18.88 -3.32
C ILE A 265 -13.72 18.24 -3.81
N THR A 266 -12.69 19.07 -3.97
CA THR A 266 -11.47 18.76 -4.71
C THR A 266 -10.19 19.09 -3.95
N GLY A 267 -10.27 19.78 -2.82
CA GLY A 267 -9.09 20.28 -2.11
C GLY A 267 -8.62 21.67 -2.57
N GLN A 268 -9.42 22.36 -3.38
CA GLN A 268 -9.12 23.71 -3.91
C GLN A 268 -10.07 24.79 -3.38
N GLU A 269 -10.99 24.39 -2.49
CA GLU A 269 -11.99 25.26 -1.89
C GLU A 269 -11.32 26.32 -0.98
N ALA A 270 -12.03 27.43 -0.73
CA ALA A 270 -11.47 28.54 0.05
C ALA A 270 -11.13 28.10 1.49
N GLU A 271 -11.89 27.15 2.01
CA GLU A 271 -11.77 26.49 3.31
C GLU A 271 -10.44 25.73 3.47
N VAL A 272 -9.78 25.34 2.38
CA VAL A 272 -8.48 24.66 2.40
C VAL A 272 -7.32 25.64 2.61
N ARG A 273 -7.49 26.92 2.28
CA ARG A 273 -6.42 27.93 2.33
C ARG A 273 -5.67 28.01 3.66
N PRO A 274 -6.32 27.92 4.85
CA PRO A 274 -5.62 27.94 6.13
C PRO A 274 -4.69 26.73 6.36
N VAL A 275 -4.92 25.63 5.65
CA VAL A 275 -4.15 24.38 5.76
C VAL A 275 -2.94 24.38 4.80
N LEU A 276 -2.93 25.23 3.79
CA LEU A 276 -1.87 25.28 2.78
C LEU A 276 -0.77 26.27 3.17
N PRO A 277 0.51 25.86 3.17
CA PRO A 277 1.62 26.74 3.51
C PRO A 277 1.89 27.76 2.40
N LEU A 278 2.52 28.87 2.74
CA LEU A 278 3.01 29.85 1.78
C LEU A 278 4.13 29.27 0.89
N ARG A 279 4.01 29.49 -0.42
CA ARG A 279 5.05 29.17 -1.42
C ARG A 279 5.87 30.41 -1.77
N THR A 280 5.20 31.54 -1.96
CA THR A 280 5.79 32.86 -2.26
C THR A 280 5.05 33.92 -1.44
N PRO A 281 5.52 35.18 -1.41
CA PRO A 281 4.87 36.23 -0.63
C PRO A 281 3.37 36.34 -0.96
N GLY A 282 2.52 36.12 0.05
CA GLY A 282 1.07 36.20 -0.09
C GLY A 282 0.40 35.12 -0.94
N GLN A 283 1.13 34.08 -1.37
CA GLN A 283 0.57 32.98 -2.17
C GLN A 283 0.91 31.62 -1.57
N ALA A 284 -0.13 30.87 -1.20
CA ALA A 284 -0.02 29.50 -0.74
C ALA A 284 0.31 28.54 -1.90
N PHE A 285 0.76 27.33 -1.56
CA PHE A 285 0.77 26.23 -2.53
C PHE A 285 -0.64 26.04 -3.12
N PRO A 286 -0.77 25.70 -4.41
CA PRO A 286 -2.08 25.56 -5.05
C PRO A 286 -2.84 24.30 -4.59
N GLN A 287 -2.10 23.28 -4.14
CA GLN A 287 -2.62 21.96 -3.76
C GLN A 287 -1.77 21.41 -2.62
N TYR A 288 -2.36 20.52 -1.81
CA TYR A 288 -1.69 19.93 -0.66
C TYR A 288 -0.61 18.93 -1.10
N THR A 289 -0.86 18.14 -2.14
CA THR A 289 0.12 17.23 -2.77
C THR A 289 1.34 17.97 -3.30
N SER A 290 1.16 19.20 -3.81
CA SER A 290 2.27 20.07 -4.20
C SER A 290 3.11 20.52 -3.00
N ALA A 291 2.46 20.83 -1.86
CA ALA A 291 3.16 21.15 -0.61
C ALA A 291 3.94 19.93 -0.07
N ILE A 292 3.36 18.72 -0.09
CA ILE A 292 4.07 17.48 0.26
C ILE A 292 5.32 17.31 -0.59
N ARG A 293 5.16 17.35 -1.92
CA ARG A 293 6.28 17.16 -2.87
C ARG A 293 7.43 18.12 -2.63
N TYR A 294 7.13 19.37 -2.25
CA TYR A 294 8.15 20.40 -2.08
C TYR A 294 8.75 20.44 -0.66
N LEU A 295 7.93 20.27 0.38
CA LEU A 295 8.33 20.51 1.77
C LEU A 295 8.69 19.24 2.53
N SER A 296 8.17 18.09 2.11
CA SER A 296 8.29 16.81 2.82
C SER A 296 8.08 15.62 1.85
N PRO A 297 8.89 15.49 0.78
CA PRO A 297 8.70 14.43 -0.21
C PRO A 297 8.99 13.05 0.38
N PRO A 298 8.06 12.07 0.26
CA PRO A 298 8.37 10.69 0.60
C PRO A 298 9.25 10.02 -0.46
N SER A 299 9.83 8.87 -0.13
CA SER A 299 10.73 8.09 -1.00
C SER A 299 10.05 7.63 -2.29
N LEU A 300 8.76 7.29 -2.23
CA LEU A 300 7.89 6.99 -3.38
C LEU A 300 6.67 7.93 -3.33
N PHE A 301 6.51 8.78 -4.34
CA PHE A 301 5.41 9.76 -4.42
C PHE A 301 4.96 9.99 -5.86
N GLU A 302 4.24 9.01 -6.39
CA GLU A 302 3.79 8.98 -7.78
C GLU A 302 2.28 9.19 -7.88
N ASN A 303 1.85 9.92 -8.90
CA ASN A 303 0.42 10.08 -9.16
C ASN A 303 -0.05 8.97 -10.10
N ARG A 304 -0.57 7.88 -9.54
CA ARG A 304 -1.02 6.72 -10.30
C ARG A 304 -2.54 6.68 -10.46
N PRO A 305 -3.07 6.06 -11.53
CA PRO A 305 -4.49 5.77 -11.64
C PRO A 305 -4.96 4.92 -10.46
N SER A 306 -6.18 5.16 -9.98
CA SER A 306 -6.79 4.39 -8.90
C SER A 306 -8.31 4.33 -9.07
N TYR A 307 -8.93 3.26 -8.56
CA TYR A 307 -10.38 3.11 -8.64
C TYR A 307 -11.06 3.96 -7.56
N ARG A 308 -11.87 4.90 -8.03
CA ARG A 308 -12.70 5.78 -7.19
C ARG A 308 -14.00 5.07 -6.89
N LEU A 309 -14.29 4.83 -5.61
CA LEU A 309 -15.59 4.31 -5.20
C LEU A 309 -16.62 5.43 -5.26
N LEU A 310 -17.75 5.17 -5.92
CA LEU A 310 -18.86 6.10 -6.13
C LEU A 310 -20.05 5.77 -5.24
N ASP A 311 -20.34 4.47 -5.11
CA ASP A 311 -21.34 3.97 -4.19
C ASP A 311 -21.01 2.52 -3.82
N ALA A 312 -21.55 2.10 -2.68
CA ALA A 312 -21.53 0.72 -2.21
C ALA A 312 -22.91 0.37 -1.67
N SER A 313 -23.43 -0.80 -2.02
CA SER A 313 -24.72 -1.25 -1.54
C SER A 313 -24.70 -2.74 -1.23
N CYS A 314 -25.10 -3.09 -0.02
CA CYS A 314 -25.48 -4.43 0.35
C CYS A 314 -26.98 -4.59 0.06
N GLY A 315 -27.31 -5.39 -0.95
CA GLY A 315 -28.69 -5.63 -1.40
C GLY A 315 -29.36 -6.73 -0.57
N SER A 316 -29.88 -7.75 -1.25
CA SER A 316 -30.33 -8.99 -0.59
C SER A 316 -29.17 -9.69 0.15
N PRO A 317 -29.45 -10.56 1.14
CA PRO A 317 -28.40 -11.29 1.85
C PRO A 317 -27.43 -11.98 0.88
N GLY A 318 -26.14 -11.71 1.01
CA GLY A 318 -25.10 -12.27 0.15
C GLY A 318 -24.79 -11.49 -1.12
N GLN A 319 -25.42 -10.33 -1.37
CA GLN A 319 -25.15 -9.51 -2.54
C GLN A 319 -24.54 -8.14 -2.15
N VAL A 320 -23.33 -7.88 -2.66
CA VAL A 320 -22.65 -6.58 -2.54
C VAL A 320 -22.41 -6.05 -3.94
N THR A 321 -22.84 -4.81 -4.19
CA THR A 321 -22.55 -4.08 -5.42
C THR A 321 -21.69 -2.87 -5.09
N LEU A 322 -20.59 -2.69 -5.82
CA LEU A 322 -19.66 -1.57 -5.67
C LEU A 322 -19.51 -0.87 -7.01
N GLN A 323 -19.74 0.45 -7.04
CA GLN A 323 -19.63 1.26 -8.25
C GLN A 323 -18.31 2.01 -8.28
N PHE A 324 -17.57 1.89 -9.37
CA PHE A 324 -16.26 2.51 -9.54
C PHE A 324 -16.19 3.41 -10.76
N GLY A 325 -15.54 4.56 -10.57
CA GLY A 325 -14.96 5.36 -11.64
C GLY A 325 -13.43 5.31 -11.57
N LEU A 326 -12.78 6.09 -12.43
CA LEU A 326 -11.34 6.31 -12.37
C LEU A 326 -11.04 7.63 -11.65
N ALA A 327 -9.99 7.64 -10.84
CA ALA A 327 -9.35 8.84 -10.31
C ALA A 327 -7.83 8.67 -10.33
N THR A 328 -7.11 9.63 -9.78
CA THR A 328 -5.68 9.50 -9.51
C THR A 328 -5.42 9.50 -8.00
N PHE A 329 -4.27 8.94 -7.61
CA PHE A 329 -3.86 8.87 -6.20
C PHE A 329 -3.77 10.27 -5.56
N PHE A 330 -3.30 11.28 -6.29
CA PHE A 330 -3.17 12.64 -5.77
C PHE A 330 -4.52 13.33 -5.60
N ASP A 331 -5.49 13.08 -6.48
CA ASP A 331 -6.84 13.62 -6.34
C ASP A 331 -7.47 13.21 -4.99
N LYS A 332 -7.20 11.99 -4.52
CA LYS A 332 -7.59 11.53 -3.19
C LYS A 332 -6.83 12.28 -2.09
N LEU A 333 -5.50 12.36 -2.19
CA LEU A 333 -4.68 12.99 -1.15
C LEU A 333 -5.02 14.48 -0.94
N ASP A 334 -5.31 15.20 -2.02
CA ASP A 334 -5.71 16.61 -1.96
C ASP A 334 -7.05 16.83 -1.22
N VAL A 335 -7.81 15.79 -0.93
CA VAL A 335 -8.96 15.84 -0.02
C VAL A 335 -8.62 15.19 1.32
N SER A 336 -8.18 13.92 1.31
CA SER A 336 -8.10 13.10 2.52
C SER A 336 -6.99 13.53 3.49
N GLU A 337 -5.84 13.95 2.95
CA GLU A 337 -4.75 14.44 3.78
C GLU A 337 -5.03 15.85 4.28
N VAL A 338 -5.75 16.67 3.51
CA VAL A 338 -6.19 18.00 3.96
C VAL A 338 -7.13 17.88 5.15
N LEU A 339 -8.12 16.97 5.10
CA LEU A 339 -9.01 16.69 6.23
C LEU A 339 -8.24 16.26 7.48
N SER A 340 -7.24 15.40 7.29
CA SER A 340 -6.41 14.89 8.37
C SER A 340 -5.51 15.98 8.96
N HIS A 341 -4.94 16.83 8.11
CA HIS A 341 -4.09 17.95 8.51
C HIS A 341 -4.88 19.04 9.23
N GLU A 342 -6.07 19.41 8.71
CA GLU A 342 -6.98 20.36 9.36
C GLU A 342 -7.31 19.91 10.79
N PHE A 343 -7.69 18.64 10.94
CA PHE A 343 -7.99 18.06 12.25
C PHE A 343 -6.76 18.04 13.17
N ALA A 344 -5.60 17.65 12.65
CA ALA A 344 -4.34 17.65 13.39
C ALA A 344 -3.93 19.05 13.85
N ALA A 345 -4.06 20.06 12.98
CA ALA A 345 -3.76 21.46 13.30
C ALA A 345 -4.66 21.97 14.44
N ALA A 346 -5.96 21.70 14.35
CA ALA A 346 -6.91 22.14 15.37
C ALA A 346 -6.63 21.47 16.73
N VAL A 347 -6.39 20.16 16.74
CA VAL A 347 -6.03 19.42 17.96
C VAL A 347 -4.72 19.93 18.57
N LEU A 348 -3.70 20.18 17.73
CA LEU A 348 -2.40 20.67 18.18
C LEU A 348 -2.49 22.10 18.72
N GLY A 349 -3.35 22.92 18.14
CA GLY A 349 -3.67 24.28 18.62
C GLY A 349 -4.33 24.26 20.00
N ASP A 350 -5.31 23.39 20.23
CA ASP A 350 -5.98 23.26 21.54
C ASP A 350 -5.01 22.83 22.66
N VAL A 351 -4.10 21.89 22.35
CA VAL A 351 -3.08 21.42 23.30
C VAL A 351 -2.14 22.55 23.73
N LEU A 352 -1.79 23.45 22.81
CA LEU A 352 -0.93 24.60 23.10
C LEU A 352 -1.69 25.79 23.71
N GLY A 353 -2.98 25.94 23.40
CA GLY A 353 -3.83 27.05 23.82
C GLY A 353 -4.55 26.85 25.16
N GLY A 354 -4.53 25.65 25.74
CA GLY A 354 -5.10 25.37 27.07
C GLY A 354 -6.63 25.51 27.18
N ALA A 355 -7.35 25.62 26.05
CA ALA A 355 -8.80 25.83 26.02
C ALA A 355 -9.61 24.53 25.89
N SER A 356 -10.82 24.55 26.47
CA SER A 356 -11.71 23.41 26.73
C SER A 356 -12.82 23.24 25.67
N SER A 357 -13.06 21.96 25.31
CA SER A 357 -14.32 21.27 24.96
C SER A 357 -15.29 21.75 23.86
N ALA A 358 -15.04 22.85 23.13
CA ALA A 358 -15.81 23.13 21.92
C ALA A 358 -15.24 22.34 20.73
N LEU A 359 -16.10 21.77 19.87
CA LEU A 359 -15.68 21.13 18.63
C LEU A 359 -14.78 22.08 17.83
N PRO A 360 -13.61 21.63 17.35
CA PRO A 360 -12.72 22.50 16.58
C PRO A 360 -13.44 23.06 15.35
N GLY A 361 -13.16 24.31 14.99
CA GLY A 361 -13.61 24.89 13.72
C GLY A 361 -12.89 24.18 12.57
N LEU A 362 -13.58 23.24 11.92
CA LEU A 362 -13.06 22.42 10.82
C LEU A 362 -13.80 22.79 9.51
N PRO A 363 -13.56 23.98 8.94
CA PRO A 363 -14.33 24.48 7.81
C PRO A 363 -14.30 23.59 6.57
N PHE A 364 -13.16 22.98 6.23
CA PHE A 364 -13.07 22.10 5.07
C PHE A 364 -13.80 20.78 5.33
N ARG A 365 -13.60 20.16 6.51
CA ARG A 365 -14.37 18.97 6.89
C ARG A 365 -15.88 19.22 6.96
N ALA A 366 -16.31 20.42 7.35
CA ALA A 366 -17.74 20.77 7.39
C ALA A 366 -18.42 20.71 6.02
N LEU A 367 -17.67 20.86 4.91
CA LEU A 367 -18.18 20.65 3.56
C LEU A 367 -18.60 19.20 3.30
N LEU A 368 -18.09 18.24 4.08
CA LEU A 368 -18.36 16.80 3.99
C LEU A 368 -19.27 16.31 5.13
N SER A 369 -20.29 17.09 5.50
CA SER A 369 -21.25 16.74 6.56
C SER A 369 -22.00 15.42 6.33
N ALA A 370 -22.10 14.97 5.07
CA ALA A 370 -22.57 13.64 4.69
C ALA A 370 -21.38 12.76 4.22
N PRO A 371 -20.62 12.13 5.13
CA PRO A 371 -19.35 11.48 4.78
C PRO A 371 -19.51 10.29 3.82
N PHE A 372 -20.71 9.70 3.75
CA PHE A 372 -21.04 8.55 2.90
C PHE A 372 -21.46 8.91 1.48
N ASP A 373 -21.67 10.19 1.16
CA ASP A 373 -21.81 10.63 -0.22
C ASP A 373 -20.41 10.70 -0.85
N LEU A 374 -20.04 9.66 -1.59
CA LEU A 374 -18.75 9.58 -2.27
C LEU A 374 -18.78 10.28 -3.64
N SER A 375 -19.96 10.62 -4.16
CA SER A 375 -20.11 11.26 -5.47
C SER A 375 -19.56 12.69 -5.47
N VAL A 376 -19.58 13.36 -4.32
CA VAL A 376 -19.14 14.76 -4.16
C VAL A 376 -17.63 14.93 -4.05
N ARG A 377 -16.85 13.88 -3.80
CA ARG A 377 -15.39 13.98 -3.62
C ARG A 377 -14.61 12.86 -4.32
N MET A 378 -13.30 13.05 -4.42
CA MET A 378 -12.39 12.00 -4.87
C MET A 378 -12.15 11.02 -3.71
N ALA A 379 -12.55 9.76 -3.88
CA ALA A 379 -12.56 8.74 -2.85
C ALA A 379 -11.97 7.42 -3.40
N SER A 380 -10.65 7.44 -3.65
CA SER A 380 -9.94 6.22 -4.03
C SER A 380 -9.84 5.26 -2.84
N THR A 381 -10.02 3.97 -3.12
CA THR A 381 -10.29 2.96 -2.08
C THR A 381 -9.08 2.07 -1.86
N THR A 382 -8.84 1.65 -0.63
CA THR A 382 -7.91 0.57 -0.31
C THR A 382 -8.65 -0.76 -0.18
N ILE A 383 -7.94 -1.87 -0.36
CA ILE A 383 -8.40 -3.20 0.03
C ILE A 383 -7.55 -3.65 1.20
N ASP A 384 -8.18 -3.79 2.37
CA ASP A 384 -7.51 -4.17 3.61
C ASP A 384 -7.94 -5.59 3.99
N THR A 385 -6.98 -6.52 3.97
CA THR A 385 -7.25 -7.97 4.04
C THR A 385 -6.73 -8.59 5.33
N LEU A 386 -7.62 -9.15 6.15
CA LEU A 386 -7.20 -10.03 7.24
C LEU A 386 -6.88 -11.43 6.69
N THR A 387 -5.59 -11.77 6.67
CA THR A 387 -5.13 -13.12 6.30
C THR A 387 -5.21 -14.07 7.48
N VAL A 388 -6.00 -15.13 7.34
CA VAL A 388 -6.18 -16.17 8.37
C VAL A 388 -5.64 -17.49 7.86
N ARG A 389 -4.64 -18.05 8.54
CA ARG A 389 -4.21 -19.43 8.37
C ARG A 389 -5.07 -20.32 9.27
N ARG A 390 -5.80 -21.26 8.67
CA ARG A 390 -6.69 -22.19 9.38
C ARG A 390 -6.01 -23.54 9.58
N ASP A 391 -5.88 -23.98 10.82
CA ASP A 391 -5.51 -25.35 11.13
C ASP A 391 -6.67 -26.29 10.75
N THR A 392 -6.43 -27.19 9.81
CA THR A 392 -7.49 -28.06 9.29
C THR A 392 -7.82 -29.22 10.23
N THR A 393 -6.93 -29.54 11.17
CA THR A 393 -7.09 -30.62 12.14
C THR A 393 -7.88 -30.15 13.36
N GLU A 394 -7.52 -28.98 13.90
CA GLU A 394 -8.14 -28.42 15.10
C GLU A 394 -9.30 -27.47 14.78
N GLY A 395 -9.37 -26.95 13.55
CA GLY A 395 -10.33 -25.90 13.15
C GLY A 395 -10.01 -24.51 13.72
N SER A 396 -8.89 -24.37 14.43
CA SER A 396 -8.39 -23.11 14.97
C SER A 396 -7.79 -22.22 13.86
N GLY A 397 -7.68 -20.93 14.12
CA GLY A 397 -7.15 -19.95 13.18
C GLY A 397 -6.04 -19.11 13.79
N THR A 398 -5.06 -18.76 12.97
CA THR A 398 -4.08 -17.71 13.28
C THR A 398 -4.12 -16.65 12.20
N PHE A 399 -3.71 -15.43 12.51
CA PHE A 399 -3.68 -14.32 11.56
C PHE A 399 -2.39 -13.51 11.68
N PHE A 400 -2.15 -12.68 10.67
CA PHE A 400 -0.90 -11.94 10.52
C PHE A 400 -1.18 -10.43 10.52
N LEU A 401 -0.26 -9.69 11.13
CA LEU A 401 -0.22 -8.23 11.11
C LEU A 401 1.14 -7.78 10.59
N LEU A 402 1.22 -6.58 10.04
CA LEU A 402 2.46 -5.92 9.66
C LEU A 402 2.69 -4.73 10.60
N ALA A 403 3.84 -4.68 11.29
CA ALA A 403 4.29 -3.48 11.98
C ALA A 403 4.96 -2.55 10.99
N ARG A 404 4.33 -1.42 10.70
CA ARG A 404 4.80 -0.45 9.70
C ARG A 404 6.00 0.33 10.22
N ASP A 405 7.09 0.36 9.45
CA ASP A 405 8.26 1.18 9.78
C ASP A 405 7.90 2.67 9.58
N PRO A 406 8.00 3.52 10.62
CA PRO A 406 7.73 4.95 10.51
C PRO A 406 8.55 5.67 9.44
N ALA A 407 9.71 5.12 9.04
CA ALA A 407 10.59 5.73 8.05
C ALA A 407 10.17 5.50 6.58
N HIS A 408 9.28 4.53 6.31
CA HIS A 408 8.99 4.09 4.94
C HIS A 408 7.53 4.31 4.48
N VAL A 409 6.61 4.69 5.38
CA VAL A 409 5.19 4.88 5.03
C VAL A 409 4.73 6.34 5.13
N VAL A 410 3.92 6.77 4.16
CA VAL A 410 3.37 8.14 4.08
C VAL A 410 2.28 8.39 5.14
N VAL A 411 1.60 7.32 5.58
CA VAL A 411 0.49 7.31 6.55
C VAL A 411 0.60 6.09 7.48
N GLY A 412 0.48 6.27 8.80
CA GLY A 412 0.35 5.18 9.78
C GLY A 412 1.65 4.54 10.28
N GLY A 413 2.73 5.30 10.39
CA GLY A 413 4.01 4.81 10.93
C GLY A 413 3.93 4.36 12.39
N GLY A 414 4.56 3.23 12.74
CA GLY A 414 4.63 2.72 14.12
C GLY A 414 3.36 1.99 14.59
N GLN A 415 2.46 1.65 13.67
CA GLN A 415 1.19 0.98 13.93
C GLN A 415 1.20 -0.44 13.36
N TYR A 416 0.38 -1.32 13.94
CA TYR A 416 0.04 -2.58 13.30
C TYR A 416 -0.99 -2.33 12.20
N GLY A 417 -0.79 -2.93 11.03
CA GLY A 417 -1.76 -3.03 9.95
C GLY A 417 -2.10 -4.49 9.68
N VAL A 418 -3.22 -4.74 9.01
CA VAL A 418 -3.44 -6.05 8.40
C VAL A 418 -2.51 -6.21 7.20
N VAL A 419 -2.27 -7.46 6.81
CA VAL A 419 -1.45 -7.79 5.65
C VAL A 419 -2.16 -8.86 4.81
N PRO A 420 -2.39 -8.60 3.51
CA PRO A 420 -2.04 -7.38 2.77
C PRO A 420 -3.00 -6.19 2.99
N ALA A 421 -2.52 -4.98 2.72
CA ALA A 421 -3.32 -3.75 2.65
C ALA A 421 -2.75 -2.76 1.64
N GLY A 422 -3.45 -2.55 0.52
CA GLY A 422 -2.97 -1.67 -0.55
C GLY A 422 -4.05 -0.87 -1.26
N GLU A 423 -3.62 0.09 -2.08
CA GLU A 423 -4.51 0.93 -2.88
C GLU A 423 -5.14 0.09 -4.01
N PHE A 424 -6.46 0.21 -4.20
CA PHE A 424 -7.12 -0.49 -5.29
C PHE A 424 -6.81 0.24 -6.60
N GLN A 425 -5.84 -0.30 -7.34
CA GLN A 425 -5.28 0.31 -8.54
C GLN A 425 -5.24 -0.69 -9.71
N PRO A 426 -5.33 -0.20 -10.96
CA PRO A 426 -5.05 -1.04 -12.12
C PRO A 426 -3.55 -1.36 -12.19
N ALA A 427 -3.22 -2.57 -12.61
CA ALA A 427 -1.84 -3.00 -12.89
C ALA A 427 -1.24 -2.39 -14.18
N SER A 428 -1.95 -1.47 -14.86
CA SER A 428 -1.44 -0.80 -16.06
C SER A 428 -2.08 0.57 -16.28
N ILE A 429 -1.33 1.51 -16.86
CA ILE A 429 -1.83 2.84 -17.28
C ILE A 429 -2.58 2.84 -18.62
N ALA A 430 -2.71 1.70 -19.30
CA ALA A 430 -3.45 1.65 -20.57
C ALA A 430 -4.97 1.65 -20.31
N PRO A 431 -5.77 2.58 -20.87
CA PRO A 431 -7.19 2.71 -20.55
C PRO A 431 -8.03 1.44 -20.77
N ALA A 432 -7.72 0.66 -21.80
CA ALA A 432 -8.40 -0.62 -22.08
C ALA A 432 -8.14 -1.67 -20.99
N ASN A 433 -6.95 -1.63 -20.38
CA ASN A 433 -6.54 -2.58 -19.34
C ASN A 433 -7.09 -2.19 -17.97
N MET A 434 -7.23 -0.89 -17.70
CA MET A 434 -7.78 -0.42 -16.42
C MET A 434 -9.17 -1.00 -16.13
N ARG A 435 -10.06 -1.05 -17.13
CA ARG A 435 -11.37 -1.67 -16.90
C ARG A 435 -11.28 -3.18 -16.73
N ALA A 436 -10.41 -3.84 -17.50
CA ALA A 436 -10.23 -5.29 -17.45
C ALA A 436 -9.56 -5.77 -16.16
N ASP A 437 -8.90 -4.88 -15.44
CA ASP A 437 -8.22 -5.14 -14.17
C ASP A 437 -9.01 -4.63 -12.95
N LEU A 438 -10.29 -4.26 -13.13
CA LEU A 438 -11.21 -3.97 -12.02
C LEU A 438 -11.63 -5.30 -11.37
N ASP A 439 -10.78 -5.82 -10.52
CA ASP A 439 -10.92 -7.14 -9.89
C ASP A 439 -10.27 -7.13 -8.49
N LEU A 440 -11.09 -7.37 -7.46
CA LEU A 440 -10.63 -7.35 -6.07
C LEU A 440 -9.62 -8.47 -5.80
N TRP A 441 -9.83 -9.66 -6.37
CA TRP A 441 -8.98 -10.81 -6.12
C TRP A 441 -7.59 -10.61 -6.73
N ARG A 442 -7.53 -10.09 -7.97
CA ARG A 442 -6.26 -9.75 -8.61
C ARG A 442 -5.46 -8.73 -7.79
N ASN A 443 -6.11 -7.70 -7.27
CA ASN A 443 -5.43 -6.74 -6.39
C ASN A 443 -4.88 -7.42 -5.14
N ILE A 444 -5.71 -8.17 -4.42
CA ILE A 444 -5.30 -8.89 -3.20
C ILE A 444 -4.08 -9.80 -3.45
N VAL A 445 -4.05 -10.51 -4.58
CA VAL A 445 -2.93 -11.41 -4.92
C VAL A 445 -1.65 -10.64 -5.27
N ARG A 446 -1.74 -9.48 -5.91
CA ARG A 446 -0.57 -8.58 -6.11
C ARG A 446 -0.01 -8.12 -4.78
N GLU A 447 -0.86 -7.63 -3.89
CA GLU A 447 -0.41 -7.19 -2.55
C GLU A 447 0.19 -8.34 -1.75
N TYR A 448 -0.38 -9.57 -1.82
CA TYR A 448 0.25 -10.73 -1.20
C TYR A 448 1.68 -10.98 -1.70
N SER A 449 1.88 -10.84 -3.02
CA SER A 449 3.20 -11.04 -3.62
C SER A 449 4.21 -9.98 -3.19
N GLU A 450 3.75 -8.76 -2.99
CA GLU A 450 4.60 -7.60 -2.68
C GLU A 450 4.88 -7.56 -1.17
N GLU A 451 3.83 -7.60 -0.34
CA GLU A 451 3.95 -7.48 1.10
C GLU A 451 4.42 -8.78 1.77
N LEU A 452 3.88 -9.96 1.43
CA LEU A 452 4.27 -11.20 2.11
C LEU A 452 5.46 -11.90 1.46
N LEU A 453 5.67 -11.76 0.15
CA LEU A 453 6.75 -12.45 -0.56
C LEU A 453 7.90 -11.52 -1.00
N GLY A 454 7.79 -10.21 -0.74
CA GLY A 454 8.83 -9.23 -1.06
C GLY A 454 9.18 -9.15 -2.54
N GLN A 455 8.27 -9.54 -3.42
CA GLN A 455 8.46 -9.37 -4.87
C GLN A 455 8.37 -7.88 -5.22
N PRO A 456 9.05 -7.43 -6.28
CA PRO A 456 8.87 -6.08 -6.79
C PRO A 456 7.41 -5.82 -7.14
N GLU A 457 6.99 -4.57 -6.97
CA GLU A 457 5.66 -4.13 -7.38
C GLU A 457 5.39 -4.48 -8.84
N HIS A 458 4.24 -5.11 -9.11
CA HIS A 458 3.82 -5.38 -10.49
C HIS A 458 3.43 -4.04 -11.12
N ASP A 459 4.35 -3.46 -11.89
CA ASP A 459 4.37 -2.04 -12.19
C ASP A 459 3.10 -1.52 -12.90
N GLY A 460 2.19 -0.96 -12.10
CA GLY A 460 1.03 -0.19 -12.58
C GLY A 460 1.38 0.98 -13.50
N SER A 461 2.67 1.33 -13.60
CA SER A 461 3.27 2.37 -14.42
C SER A 461 3.59 1.93 -15.85
N SER A 462 3.54 0.62 -16.16
CA SER A 462 3.80 0.12 -17.51
C SER A 462 2.54 0.14 -18.39
N GLY A 463 2.75 0.38 -19.68
CA GLY A 463 1.67 0.32 -20.68
C GLY A 463 1.26 -1.11 -21.04
N GLN A 464 1.93 -2.13 -20.48
CA GLN A 464 1.62 -3.53 -20.74
C GLN A 464 0.73 -4.08 -19.62
N PRO A 465 -0.32 -4.85 -19.95
CA PRO A 465 -1.11 -5.52 -18.92
C PRO A 465 -0.28 -6.62 -18.25
N LEU A 466 -0.51 -6.82 -16.95
CA LEU A 466 0.01 -7.99 -16.26
C LEU A 466 -0.68 -9.26 -16.79
N ASP A 467 0.11 -10.25 -17.19
CA ASP A 467 -0.39 -11.55 -17.61
C ASP A 467 -0.52 -12.49 -16.40
N TYR A 468 -1.71 -12.48 -15.80
CA TYR A 468 -2.05 -13.32 -14.64
C TYR A 468 -1.97 -14.82 -14.93
N GLU A 469 -2.25 -15.24 -16.17
CA GLU A 469 -2.24 -16.65 -16.56
C GLU A 469 -0.82 -17.19 -16.67
N CYS A 470 0.15 -16.34 -17.01
CA CYS A 470 1.56 -16.71 -16.98
C CYS A 470 2.20 -16.60 -15.60
N TRP A 471 1.55 -15.94 -14.63
CA TRP A 471 2.10 -15.70 -13.30
C TRP A 471 1.91 -16.91 -12.34
N PRO A 472 2.98 -17.65 -11.96
CA PRO A 472 2.83 -18.90 -11.24
C PRO A 472 2.16 -18.79 -9.87
N PHE A 473 2.46 -17.72 -9.12
CA PHE A 473 1.88 -17.49 -7.80
C PHE A 473 0.38 -17.24 -7.89
N TYR A 474 -0.05 -16.39 -8.84
CA TYR A 474 -1.47 -16.13 -9.07
C TYR A 474 -2.23 -17.41 -9.44
N ARG A 475 -1.71 -18.21 -10.37
CA ARG A 475 -2.36 -19.49 -10.73
C ARG A 475 -2.48 -20.44 -9.53
N ALA A 476 -1.47 -20.50 -8.68
CA ALA A 476 -1.49 -21.36 -7.50
C ALA A 476 -2.54 -20.90 -6.49
N MET A 477 -2.59 -19.59 -6.20
CA MET A 477 -3.63 -18.96 -5.37
C MET A 477 -5.04 -19.18 -5.96
N GLN A 478 -5.20 -19.01 -7.27
CA GLN A 478 -6.48 -19.20 -7.96
C GLN A 478 -6.94 -20.67 -7.92
N CYS A 479 -6.05 -21.62 -8.21
CA CYS A 479 -6.34 -23.05 -8.13
C CYS A 479 -6.74 -23.48 -6.71
N ALA A 480 -6.05 -22.96 -5.68
CA ALA A 480 -6.42 -23.22 -4.29
C ALA A 480 -7.75 -22.58 -3.88
N ARG A 481 -8.12 -21.47 -4.51
CA ARG A 481 -9.41 -20.81 -4.31
C ARG A 481 -10.56 -21.60 -4.93
N GLU A 482 -10.37 -22.06 -6.16
CA GLU A 482 -11.32 -22.91 -6.88
C GLU A 482 -11.53 -24.27 -6.20
N SER A 483 -10.50 -24.80 -5.51
CA SER A 483 -10.61 -26.02 -4.69
C SER A 483 -11.21 -25.76 -3.30
N GLY A 484 -11.52 -24.51 -2.96
CA GLY A 484 -12.06 -24.10 -1.66
C GLY A 484 -11.08 -24.21 -0.50
N GLN A 485 -9.77 -24.36 -0.78
CA GLN A 485 -8.69 -24.33 0.23
C GLN A 485 -8.27 -22.90 0.59
N VAL A 486 -8.47 -21.95 -0.33
CA VAL A 486 -8.43 -20.51 -0.11
C VAL A 486 -9.84 -19.96 -0.24
N ARG A 487 -10.30 -19.18 0.74
CA ARG A 487 -11.65 -18.60 0.75
C ARG A 487 -11.54 -17.10 1.03
N ALA A 488 -11.90 -16.28 0.05
CA ALA A 488 -11.85 -14.83 0.14
C ALA A 488 -13.25 -14.25 0.28
N TYR A 489 -13.44 -13.33 1.22
CA TYR A 489 -14.72 -12.71 1.53
C TYR A 489 -14.60 -11.19 1.62
N VAL A 490 -15.64 -10.48 1.17
CA VAL A 490 -15.88 -9.07 1.52
C VAL A 490 -16.76 -9.02 2.77
N LEU A 491 -16.32 -8.25 3.76
CA LEU A 491 -16.98 -8.06 5.05
C LEU A 491 -17.70 -6.72 5.15
N GLY A 492 -17.44 -5.80 4.22
CA GLY A 492 -18.12 -4.50 4.11
C GLY A 492 -17.21 -3.40 3.58
N VAL A 493 -17.76 -2.19 3.52
CA VAL A 493 -17.02 -0.95 3.21
C VAL A 493 -17.08 -0.03 4.42
N VAL A 494 -15.93 0.56 4.78
CA VAL A 494 -15.80 1.47 5.92
C VAL A 494 -15.09 2.76 5.50
N LEU A 495 -15.28 3.83 6.25
CA LEU A 495 -14.51 5.08 6.15
C LEU A 495 -13.57 5.21 7.35
N HIS A 496 -12.33 5.62 7.12
CA HIS A 496 -11.44 6.01 8.21
C HIS A 496 -11.90 7.35 8.80
N ALA A 497 -12.13 7.42 10.11
CA ALA A 497 -12.80 8.58 10.70
C ALA A 497 -12.00 9.89 10.60
N LEU A 498 -10.66 9.84 10.47
CA LEU A 498 -9.79 11.02 10.34
C LEU A 498 -9.68 11.52 8.90
N SER A 499 -9.49 10.62 7.94
CA SER A 499 -9.23 10.98 6.54
C SER A 499 -10.46 10.89 5.64
N LEU A 500 -11.53 10.24 6.11
CA LEU A 500 -12.73 9.89 5.34
C LEU A 500 -12.44 9.07 4.06
N ASN A 501 -11.28 8.41 4.01
CA ASN A 501 -10.96 7.48 2.95
C ASN A 501 -11.78 6.19 3.10
N PRO A 502 -12.36 5.68 2.00
CA PRO A 502 -12.99 4.37 2.01
C PRO A 502 -11.96 3.23 1.96
N ALA A 503 -12.28 2.13 2.63
CA ALA A 503 -11.64 0.83 2.46
C ALA A 503 -12.69 -0.26 2.25
N ILE A 504 -12.37 -1.21 1.38
CA ILE A 504 -13.07 -2.49 1.26
C ILE A 504 -12.40 -3.45 2.24
N ILE A 505 -13.18 -3.90 3.21
CA ILE A 505 -12.70 -4.79 4.26
C ILE A 505 -12.89 -6.23 3.81
N THR A 506 -11.79 -6.99 3.74
CA THR A 506 -11.80 -8.38 3.30
C THR A 506 -11.17 -9.31 4.33
N ALA A 507 -11.52 -10.59 4.24
CA ALA A 507 -10.83 -11.66 4.95
C ALA A 507 -10.54 -12.80 3.99
N VAL A 508 -9.32 -13.33 4.07
CA VAL A 508 -8.88 -14.49 3.28
C VAL A 508 -8.47 -15.60 4.23
N VAL A 509 -9.21 -16.70 4.18
CA VAL A 509 -8.95 -17.90 5.00
C VAL A 509 -8.26 -18.94 4.14
N ILE A 510 -7.07 -19.35 4.55
CA ILE A 510 -6.22 -20.30 3.82
C ILE A 510 -5.98 -21.51 4.72
N ASP A 511 -6.31 -22.70 4.22
CA ASP A 511 -6.02 -23.95 4.92
C ASP A 511 -4.49 -24.11 5.09
N ASP A 512 -4.07 -24.50 6.29
CA ASP A 512 -2.68 -24.63 6.74
C ASP A 512 -1.68 -25.19 5.71
N VAL A 513 -1.93 -26.36 5.14
CA VAL A 513 -1.02 -27.00 4.18
C VAL A 513 -0.79 -26.12 2.95
N VAL A 514 -1.82 -25.43 2.49
CA VAL A 514 -1.73 -24.53 1.33
C VAL A 514 -1.03 -23.24 1.72
N PHE A 515 -1.34 -22.69 2.90
CA PHE A 515 -0.68 -21.49 3.40
C PHE A 515 0.84 -21.70 3.51
N ASP A 516 1.24 -22.80 4.16
CA ASP A 516 2.65 -23.12 4.41
C ASP A 516 3.43 -23.41 3.13
N ASP A 517 2.75 -23.84 2.05
CA ASP A 517 3.36 -24.04 0.75
C ASP A 517 3.49 -22.73 -0.04
N LEU A 518 2.38 -21.97 -0.16
CA LEU A 518 2.32 -20.74 -0.95
C LEU A 518 3.14 -19.61 -0.34
N PHE A 519 3.22 -19.56 1.00
CA PHE A 519 3.93 -18.53 1.76
C PHE A 519 5.16 -19.09 2.48
N ARG A 520 5.78 -20.16 1.93
CA ARG A 520 6.99 -20.76 2.51
C ARG A 520 8.14 -19.76 2.66
N ASP A 521 8.27 -18.84 1.70
CA ASP A 521 9.29 -17.80 1.66
C ASP A 521 8.78 -16.48 2.28
N LEU A 522 7.82 -16.54 3.21
CA LEU A 522 7.24 -15.36 3.85
C LEU A 522 8.33 -14.48 4.45
N VAL A 523 8.36 -13.25 3.99
CA VAL A 523 9.38 -12.27 4.35
C VAL A 523 9.02 -11.71 5.72
N THR A 524 9.87 -11.96 6.71
CA THR A 524 9.65 -11.43 8.07
C THR A 524 9.87 -9.91 8.14
N LEU A 525 10.54 -9.31 7.13
CA LEU A 525 10.83 -7.88 7.05
C LEU A 525 10.87 -7.42 5.59
N ASN A 526 9.86 -6.68 5.14
CA ASN A 526 9.73 -6.17 3.78
C ASN A 526 10.04 -4.64 3.73
N ALA A 527 9.85 -4.00 2.56
CA ALA A 527 10.08 -2.56 2.39
C ALA A 527 9.12 -1.67 3.21
N GLU A 528 8.00 -2.22 3.67
CA GLU A 528 6.93 -1.51 4.37
C GLU A 528 6.91 -1.75 5.89
N GLY A 529 7.50 -2.86 6.36
CA GLY A 529 7.49 -3.22 7.77
C GLY A 529 7.91 -4.65 8.12
N GLN A 530 7.72 -5.01 9.39
CA GLN A 530 7.99 -6.35 9.92
C GLN A 530 6.69 -7.14 10.08
N VAL A 531 6.62 -8.37 9.58
CA VAL A 531 5.46 -9.25 9.83
C VAL A 531 5.49 -9.69 11.30
N ILE A 532 4.43 -9.35 12.02
CA ILE A 532 4.27 -9.65 13.45
C ILE A 532 3.63 -11.01 13.60
N THR A 533 4.32 -11.86 14.34
CA THR A 533 3.87 -13.22 14.59
C THR A 533 3.67 -13.54 16.08
N SER A 534 4.09 -12.65 16.99
CA SER A 534 3.81 -12.70 18.43
C SER A 534 3.64 -11.29 18.99
N LEU A 535 2.72 -11.12 19.94
CA LEU A 535 2.55 -9.86 20.70
C LEU A 535 3.51 -9.76 21.90
N ASP A 536 4.12 -10.87 22.29
CA ASP A 536 5.12 -10.92 23.34
C ASP A 536 6.50 -11.09 22.69
N THR A 537 7.44 -10.19 23.02
CA THR A 537 8.78 -10.05 22.39
C THR A 537 9.69 -11.27 22.50
N ASN A 538 9.28 -12.33 23.20
CA ASN A 538 10.10 -13.49 23.54
C ASN A 538 9.63 -14.83 22.94
N GLN A 539 8.63 -14.85 22.05
CA GLN A 539 8.28 -16.08 21.35
C GLN A 539 8.25 -15.88 19.83
N PRO A 540 9.13 -16.54 19.06
CA PRO A 540 8.99 -16.61 17.62
C PRO A 540 7.85 -17.59 17.32
N ALA A 541 6.60 -17.15 17.38
CA ALA A 541 5.53 -17.96 16.87
C ALA A 541 5.61 -17.89 15.35
N VAL A 542 6.19 -18.88 14.69
CA VAL A 542 6.27 -18.93 13.20
C VAL A 542 4.87 -18.98 12.57
N ARG A 543 3.80 -19.16 13.36
CA ARG A 543 2.43 -19.44 12.92
C ARG A 543 1.46 -18.26 12.98
N GLY A 544 1.89 -17.04 13.34
CA GLY A 544 1.00 -15.88 13.47
C GLY A 544 0.26 -15.79 14.81
N LEU A 545 -0.56 -14.76 14.97
CA LEU A 545 -1.33 -14.49 16.19
C LEU A 545 -2.59 -15.36 16.28
N PRO A 546 -2.91 -15.95 17.44
CA PRO A 546 -4.10 -16.80 17.56
C PRO A 546 -5.39 -15.97 17.43
N LEU A 547 -6.31 -16.41 16.57
CA LEU A 547 -7.63 -15.80 16.41
C LEU A 547 -8.54 -16.22 17.58
N THR A 548 -8.32 -15.60 18.74
CA THR A 548 -9.08 -15.84 19.97
C THR A 548 -9.68 -14.55 20.51
N GLU A 549 -10.70 -14.67 21.35
CA GLU A 549 -11.35 -13.51 21.95
C GLU A 549 -10.36 -12.62 22.72
N ALA A 550 -9.49 -13.24 23.52
CA ALA A 550 -8.49 -12.53 24.31
C ALA A 550 -7.52 -11.74 23.42
N THR A 551 -7.02 -12.34 22.34
CA THR A 551 -6.11 -11.66 21.39
C THR A 551 -6.81 -10.52 20.66
N VAL A 552 -8.05 -10.74 20.21
CA VAL A 552 -8.83 -9.71 19.51
C VAL A 552 -9.15 -8.53 20.43
N GLN A 553 -9.58 -8.79 21.67
CA GLN A 553 -9.86 -7.73 22.64
C GLN A 553 -8.60 -6.92 22.97
N ARG A 554 -7.47 -7.58 23.23
CA ARG A 554 -6.18 -6.90 23.47
C ARG A 554 -5.78 -6.01 22.30
N LEU A 555 -5.87 -6.52 21.07
CA LEU A 555 -5.50 -5.75 19.88
C LEU A 555 -6.40 -4.54 19.61
N LEU A 556 -7.70 -4.67 19.91
CA LEU A 556 -8.66 -3.59 19.69
C LEU A 556 -8.68 -2.55 20.82
N ALA A 557 -8.18 -2.89 22.02
CA ALA A 557 -8.23 -2.02 23.19
C ALA A 557 -6.87 -1.41 23.56
N ASP A 558 -5.80 -2.18 23.48
CA ASP A 558 -4.53 -1.86 24.15
C ASP A 558 -3.35 -1.68 23.19
N GLU A 559 -3.44 -2.23 21.97
CA GLU A 559 -2.34 -2.22 21.00
C GLU A 559 -2.55 -1.15 19.92
N PRO A 560 -1.47 -0.59 19.32
CA PRO A 560 -1.54 0.46 18.32
C PRO A 560 -1.95 -0.07 16.93
N LEU A 561 -3.14 -0.69 16.83
CA LEU A 561 -3.71 -1.18 15.58
C LEU A 561 -4.32 -0.03 14.77
N GLY A 562 -3.89 0.11 13.52
CA GLY A 562 -4.42 1.13 12.61
C GLY A 562 -5.92 0.94 12.36
N GLY A 563 -6.64 2.03 12.08
CA GLY A 563 -8.11 2.04 12.05
C GLY A 563 -8.74 1.03 11.09
N MET A 564 -8.20 0.90 9.86
CA MET A 564 -8.70 -0.10 8.91
C MET A 564 -8.40 -1.53 9.38
N GLY A 565 -7.22 -1.77 9.95
CA GLY A 565 -6.88 -3.07 10.52
C GLY A 565 -7.78 -3.45 11.70
N ALA A 566 -8.15 -2.48 12.54
CA ALA A 566 -9.12 -2.68 13.61
C ALA A 566 -10.51 -3.02 13.06
N ALA A 567 -10.95 -2.38 11.98
CA ALA A 567 -12.19 -2.71 11.29
C ALA A 567 -12.16 -4.13 10.70
N CYS A 568 -11.07 -4.52 10.02
CA CYS A 568 -10.85 -5.88 9.52
C CYS A 568 -10.97 -6.92 10.63
N LEU A 569 -10.24 -6.73 11.72
CA LEU A 569 -10.21 -7.67 12.84
C LEU A 569 -11.58 -7.77 13.53
N ALA A 570 -12.24 -6.64 13.76
CA ALA A 570 -13.55 -6.61 14.41
C ALA A 570 -14.64 -7.30 13.55
N LEU A 571 -14.67 -7.04 12.25
CA LEU A 571 -15.64 -7.67 11.33
C LEU A 571 -15.34 -9.16 11.12
N ALA A 572 -14.07 -9.54 10.97
CA ALA A 572 -13.70 -10.94 10.84
C ALA A 572 -14.04 -11.72 12.11
N TRP A 573 -13.75 -11.17 13.29
CA TRP A 573 -14.10 -11.79 14.57
C TRP A 573 -15.62 -11.95 14.75
N ARG A 574 -16.41 -10.95 14.34
CA ARG A 574 -17.88 -11.02 14.33
C ARG A 574 -18.40 -12.19 13.50
N HIS A 575 -17.75 -12.47 12.36
CA HIS A 575 -18.19 -13.50 11.42
C HIS A 575 -17.35 -14.78 11.45
N ARG A 576 -16.51 -14.96 12.47
CA ARG A 576 -15.53 -16.07 12.56
C ARG A 576 -16.14 -17.45 12.36
N GLU A 577 -17.35 -17.70 12.83
CA GLU A 577 -18.02 -19.01 12.67
C GLU A 577 -18.20 -19.33 11.17
N ILE A 578 -18.64 -18.35 10.38
CA ILE A 578 -18.81 -18.53 8.92
C ILE A 578 -17.45 -18.62 8.23
N LEU A 579 -16.49 -17.77 8.62
CA LEU A 579 -15.16 -17.73 7.99
C LEU A 579 -14.36 -19.03 8.21
N MET A 580 -14.47 -19.61 9.40
CA MET A 580 -13.70 -20.79 9.83
C MET A 580 -14.35 -22.12 9.46
N HIS A 581 -15.61 -22.14 9.02
CA HIS A 581 -16.27 -23.34 8.52
C HIS A 581 -16.15 -23.48 7.00
N ARG A 582 -15.85 -24.70 6.53
CA ARG A 582 -16.06 -25.06 5.12
C ARG A 582 -17.57 -25.17 4.89
N GLN A 583 -18.13 -24.36 4.00
CA GLN A 583 -19.39 -24.71 3.38
C GLN A 583 -19.12 -25.94 2.49
N GLY A 584 -19.80 -27.04 2.79
CA GLY A 584 -19.59 -28.35 2.15
C GLY A 584 -20.20 -28.46 0.76
#